data_AF-A0AAX1NAB8-F1
#
_entry.id   AF-A0AAX1NAB8-F1
#
_cell.length_a   1.000
_cell.length_b   1.000
_cell.length_c   1.000
_cell.angle_alpha   90.00
_cell.angle_beta   90.00
_cell.angle_gamma   90.00
#
_symmetry.space_group_name_H-M   'P 1'
#
loop_
_entity.id
_entity.type
_entity.pdbx_description
1 polymer ?
#
loop_
_entity_poly.entity_id
_entity_poly.type
_entity_poly.pdbx_seq_one_letter_code
_entity_poly.pdbx_strand_id
1 'polypeptide(L)'
;MTDSLTGDVNNEITPNNAVTLFGDRIKIEGDEAHQEEVGLFFVNLEDQSKTKVSQLISNENKAVIFMVPTLPKGNYELELVSLNKLIKSPIKEHLKMF
;
A
#
# COMPACT_ATOMS: atom_id res chain seq x y z
N MET A 1 0.61 -0.49 10.42
CA MET A 1 -0.56 -0.89 9.60
C MET A 1 -1.53 -1.74 10.42
N THR A 2 -2.80 -1.84 10.05
CA THR A 2 -3.77 -2.75 10.73
C THR A 2 -4.43 -3.69 9.72
N ASP A 3 -4.25 -5.00 9.92
CA ASP A 3 -4.91 -6.06 9.15
C ASP A 3 -6.31 -6.30 9.71
N SER A 4 -7.34 -6.19 8.87
CA SER A 4 -8.74 -6.20 9.34
C SER A 4 -9.26 -7.61 9.68
N LEU A 5 -8.55 -8.67 9.27
CA LEU A 5 -8.93 -10.05 9.57
C LEU A 5 -8.41 -10.46 10.95
N THR A 6 -7.17 -10.10 11.27
CA THR A 6 -6.51 -10.43 12.54
C THR A 6 -6.75 -9.38 13.62
N GLY A 7 -7.02 -8.13 13.22
CA GLY A 7 -7.06 -6.99 14.13
C GLY A 7 -5.67 -6.56 14.62
N ASP A 8 -4.61 -7.20 14.12
CA ASP A 8 -3.25 -6.94 14.56
C ASP A 8 -2.71 -5.64 13.96
N VAL A 9 -2.04 -4.86 14.81
CA VAL A 9 -1.22 -3.72 14.40
C VAL A 9 0.20 -4.22 14.14
N ASN A 10 0.35 -5.16 13.20
CA ASN A 10 1.63 -5.78 12.85
C ASN A 10 1.89 -5.65 11.35
N ASN A 11 3.15 -5.89 10.94
CA ASN A 11 3.56 -5.89 9.53
C ASN A 11 3.23 -7.21 8.83
N GLU A 12 2.34 -8.02 9.40
CA GLU A 12 1.88 -9.30 8.86
C GLU A 12 0.54 -9.08 8.17
N ILE A 13 0.44 -9.43 6.88
CA ILE A 13 -0.75 -9.14 6.08
C ILE A 13 -1.27 -10.41 5.40
N THR A 14 -2.58 -10.64 5.51
CA THR A 14 -3.26 -11.74 4.83
C THR A 14 -3.73 -11.31 3.43
N PRO A 15 -3.41 -12.06 2.35
CA PRO A 15 -3.94 -11.77 1.01
C PRO A 15 -5.47 -11.70 0.97
N ASN A 16 -6.00 -10.88 0.05
CA ASN A 16 -7.44 -10.69 -0.17
C ASN A 16 -8.23 -10.14 1.03
N ASN A 17 -7.56 -9.54 2.02
CA ASN A 17 -8.21 -8.81 3.12
C ASN A 17 -8.04 -7.30 2.99
N ALA A 18 -8.93 -6.56 3.63
CA ALA A 18 -8.82 -5.12 3.75
C ALA A 18 -7.74 -4.76 4.77
N VAL A 19 -6.90 -3.80 4.43
CA VAL A 19 -5.86 -3.27 5.32
C VAL A 19 -6.02 -1.76 5.41
N THR A 20 -5.82 -1.22 6.62
CA THR A 20 -5.75 0.22 6.84
C THR A 20 -4.30 0.66 7.02
N LEU A 21 -3.84 1.50 6.10
CA LEU A 21 -2.59 2.26 6.23
C LEU A 21 -2.89 3.57 6.94
N PHE A 22 -2.32 3.77 8.12
CA PHE A 22 -2.40 5.04 8.83
C PHE A 22 -1.17 5.90 8.53
N GLY A 23 -1.35 7.20 8.44
CA GLY A 23 -0.24 8.12 8.22
C GLY A 23 -0.69 9.57 8.17
N ASP A 24 0.24 10.47 7.85
CA ASP A 24 -0.03 11.88 7.66
C ASP A 24 0.15 12.27 6.20
N ARG A 25 -0.89 12.88 5.62
CA ARG A 25 -0.91 13.34 4.21
C ARG A 25 -0.66 12.21 3.23
N ILE A 26 -1.22 11.04 3.50
CA ILE A 26 -1.02 9.80 2.71
C ILE A 26 -2.08 9.60 1.62
N LYS A 27 -2.88 10.64 1.33
CA LYS A 27 -3.89 10.54 0.27
C LYS A 27 -3.20 10.33 -1.07
N ILE A 28 -3.65 9.32 -1.81
CA ILE A 28 -3.15 8.99 -3.14
C ILE A 28 -3.84 9.93 -4.14
N GLU A 29 -3.10 10.93 -4.60
CA GLU A 29 -3.53 11.86 -5.64
C GLU A 29 -2.54 11.82 -6.80
N GLY A 30 -3.07 11.77 -8.03
CA GLY A 30 -2.31 11.76 -9.27
C GLY A 30 -3.11 12.45 -10.37
N ASP A 31 -2.42 12.92 -11.40
CA ASP A 31 -3.06 13.38 -12.63
C ASP A 31 -3.29 12.20 -13.59
N GLU A 32 -4.07 12.42 -14.66
CA GLU A 32 -4.34 11.41 -15.68
C GLU A 32 -3.08 10.93 -16.42
N ALA A 33 -2.04 11.77 -16.49
CA ALA A 33 -0.82 11.45 -17.23
C ALA A 33 0.09 10.45 -16.49
N HIS A 34 0.01 10.39 -15.15
CA HIS A 34 0.86 9.53 -14.32
C HIS A 34 0.04 8.50 -13.52
N GLN A 35 -1.16 8.14 -13.98
CA GLN A 35 -2.03 7.19 -13.30
C GLN A 35 -1.39 5.81 -13.10
N GLU A 36 -0.43 5.42 -13.94
CA GLU A 36 0.28 4.15 -13.82
C GLU A 36 1.31 4.18 -12.69
N GLU A 37 1.95 5.33 -12.46
CA GLU A 37 3.03 5.56 -11.50
C GLU A 37 2.51 5.94 -10.11
N VAL A 38 1.35 6.59 -10.04
CA VAL A 38 0.68 6.95 -8.79
C VAL A 38 -0.13 5.76 -8.27
N GLY A 39 0.03 5.44 -6.98
CA GLY A 39 -0.70 4.36 -6.35
C GLY A 39 0.02 3.75 -5.15
N LEU A 40 -0.55 2.64 -4.69
CA LEU A 40 0.08 1.73 -3.73
C LEU A 40 0.63 0.52 -4.46
N PHE A 41 1.85 0.13 -4.11
CA PHE A 41 2.57 -0.96 -4.75
C PHE A 41 3.16 -1.89 -3.70
N PHE A 42 2.98 -3.19 -3.87
CA PHE A 42 3.74 -4.20 -3.16
C PHE A 42 4.99 -4.53 -3.98
N VAL A 43 6.16 -4.28 -3.41
CA VAL A 43 7.46 -4.59 -4.01
C VAL A 43 8.00 -5.84 -3.32
N ASN A 44 8.12 -6.95 -4.04
CA ASN A 44 8.69 -8.17 -3.50
C ASN A 44 10.19 -7.97 -3.26
N LEU A 45 10.68 -8.27 -2.05
CA LEU A 45 12.07 -8.00 -1.68
C LEU A 45 13.06 -9.05 -2.20
N GLU A 46 12.58 -10.20 -2.66
CA GLU A 46 13.40 -11.28 -3.24
C GLU A 46 13.66 -11.04 -4.73
N ASP A 47 12.61 -10.78 -5.51
CA ASP A 47 12.70 -10.66 -6.97
C ASP A 47 12.49 -9.23 -7.51
N GLN A 48 12.18 -8.26 -6.63
CA GLN A 48 11.93 -6.85 -6.96
C GLN A 48 10.71 -6.62 -7.87
N SER A 49 9.85 -7.63 -8.05
CA SER A 49 8.60 -7.48 -8.78
C SER A 49 7.66 -6.50 -8.05
N LYS A 50 6.98 -5.64 -8.83
CA LYS A 50 6.01 -4.68 -8.30
C LYS A 50 4.59 -5.09 -8.68
N THR A 51 3.72 -5.15 -7.68
CA THR A 51 2.28 -5.38 -7.87
C THR A 51 1.49 -4.18 -7.38
N LYS A 52 0.76 -3.54 -8.28
CA LYS A 52 -0.09 -2.40 -7.96
C LYS A 52 -1.37 -2.84 -7.27
N VAL A 53 -1.76 -2.12 -6.22
CA VAL A 53 -3.08 -2.26 -5.59
C VAL A 53 -4.14 -1.64 -6.50
N SER A 54 -5.09 -2.46 -6.94
CA SER A 54 -6.18 -2.04 -7.84
C SER A 54 -7.45 -1.61 -7.11
N GLN A 55 -7.62 -2.01 -5.84
CA GLN A 55 -8.86 -1.83 -5.08
C GLN A 55 -8.62 -1.00 -3.82
N LEU A 56 -8.89 0.31 -3.93
CA LEU A 56 -8.98 1.21 -2.78
C LEU A 56 -10.42 1.27 -2.28
N ILE A 57 -10.61 1.03 -0.99
CA ILE A 57 -11.90 1.15 -0.30
C ILE A 57 -12.10 2.58 0.20
N SER A 58 -11.03 3.21 0.70
CA SER A 58 -11.03 4.61 1.16
C SER A 58 -9.67 5.24 0.92
N ASN A 59 -9.65 6.54 0.58
CA ASN A 59 -8.44 7.29 0.25
C ASN A 59 -8.47 8.66 0.92
N GLU A 60 -8.10 8.71 2.20
CA GLU A 60 -8.10 9.92 3.00
C GLU A 60 -6.67 10.34 3.38
N ASN A 61 -6.52 11.61 3.79
CA ASN A 61 -5.20 12.14 4.19
C ASN A 61 -4.59 11.45 5.41
N LYS A 62 -5.41 10.80 6.24
CA LYS A 62 -4.99 10.17 7.51
C LYS A 62 -5.00 8.65 7.46
N ALA A 63 -5.74 8.10 6.51
CA ALA A 63 -5.92 6.67 6.39
C ALA A 63 -6.24 6.30 4.93
N VAL A 64 -5.56 5.29 4.41
CA VAL A 64 -5.93 4.65 3.14
C VAL A 64 -6.34 3.22 3.46
N ILE A 65 -7.53 2.82 3.02
CA ILE A 65 -8.05 1.46 3.19
C ILE A 65 -8.05 0.80 1.83
N PHE A 66 -7.48 -0.38 1.72
CA PHE A 66 -7.37 -1.08 0.44
C PHE A 66 -7.43 -2.60 0.59
N MET A 67 -7.79 -3.28 -0.49
CA MET A 67 -7.75 -4.74 -0.57
C MET A 67 -6.37 -5.20 -1.01
N VAL A 68 -5.81 -6.13 -0.25
CA VAL A 68 -4.52 -6.74 -0.56
C VAL A 68 -4.69 -7.67 -1.77
N PRO A 69 -3.92 -7.48 -2.86
CA PRO A 69 -4.00 -8.37 -4.01
C PRO A 69 -3.53 -9.78 -3.65
N THR A 70 -3.85 -10.76 -4.49
CA THR A 70 -3.31 -12.11 -4.33
C THR A 70 -1.81 -12.08 -4.62
N LEU A 71 -1.01 -12.28 -3.57
CA LEU A 71 0.45 -12.28 -3.64
C LEU A 71 1.00 -13.57 -3.05
N PRO A 72 2.09 -14.13 -3.61
CA PRO A 72 2.83 -15.22 -2.99
C PRO A 72 3.33 -14.84 -1.60
N LYS A 73 3.46 -15.84 -0.72
CA LYS A 73 4.10 -15.65 0.59
C LYS A 73 5.53 -15.13 0.41
N GLY A 74 5.93 -14.19 1.26
CA GLY A 74 7.24 -13.56 1.13
C GLY A 74 7.33 -12.24 1.87
N ASN A 75 8.48 -11.59 1.75
CA ASN A 75 8.71 -10.25 2.31
C ASN A 75 8.51 -9.20 1.22
N TYR A 76 7.75 -8.16 1.54
CA TYR A 76 7.41 -7.09 0.61
C TYR A 76 7.71 -5.73 1.24
N GLU A 77 7.87 -4.72 0.41
CA GLU A 77 7.81 -3.31 0.80
C GLU A 77 6.54 -2.71 0.18
N LEU A 78 5.69 -2.09 0.98
CA LEU A 78 4.58 -1.29 0.49
C LEU A 78 5.10 0.10 0.16
N GLU A 79 4.99 0.47 -1.10
CA GLU A 79 5.39 1.78 -1.62
C GLU A 79 4.14 2.60 -1.97
N LEU A 80 3.98 3.76 -1.34
CA LEU A 80 2.98 4.75 -1.68
C LEU A 80 3.60 5.86 -2.51
N VAL A 81 3.13 6.00 -3.74
CA VAL A 81 3.52 7.06 -4.68
C VAL A 81 2.31 7.97 -4.91
N SER A 82 2.49 9.27 -4.69
CA SER A 82 1.49 10.29 -5.01
C SER A 82 2.17 11.56 -5.49
N LEU A 83 1.53 12.25 -6.42
CA LEU A 83 1.96 13.54 -6.96
C LEU A 83 1.53 14.74 -6.12
N ASN A 84 1.02 14.51 -4.91
CA ASN A 84 0.76 15.61 -4.00
C ASN A 84 2.07 16.35 -3.70
N LYS A 85 2.12 17.67 -3.94
CA LYS A 85 3.31 18.53 -3.75
C LYS A 85 3.93 18.43 -2.34
N LEU A 86 3.19 17.89 -1.37
CA LEU A 86 3.64 17.71 0.01
C LEU A 86 4.40 16.39 0.24
N ILE A 87 4.20 15.36 -0.59
CA ILE A 87 4.95 14.12 -0.53
C ILE A 87 6.19 14.29 -1.42
N LYS A 88 7.34 14.57 -0.80
CA LYS A 88 8.61 14.76 -1.51
C LYS A 88 9.30 13.45 -1.89
N SER A 89 8.90 12.33 -1.28
CA SER A 89 9.48 11.00 -1.50
C SER A 89 8.44 9.91 -1.21
N PRO A 90 8.48 8.77 -1.92
CA PRO A 90 7.56 7.65 -1.68
C PRO A 90 7.62 7.18 -0.22
N ILE A 91 6.47 6.88 0.36
CA ILE A 91 6.40 6.26 1.69
C ILE A 91 6.63 4.76 1.51
N LYS A 92 7.50 4.19 2.33
CA LYS A 92 7.90 2.78 2.27
C LYS A 92 7.67 2.13 3.63
N GLU A 93 6.92 1.03 3.66
CA GLU A 93 6.75 0.19 4.84
C GLU A 93 7.12 -1.26 4.54
N HIS A 94 7.94 -1.88 5.40
CA HIS A 94 8.31 -3.30 5.26
C HIS A 94 7.19 -4.21 5.77
N LEU A 95 6.83 -5.24 5.01
CA LEU A 95 5.72 -6.14 5.26
C LEU A 95 6.13 -7.60 5.06
N LYS A 96 5.45 -8.49 5.76
CA LYS A 96 5.59 -9.94 5.62
C LYS A 96 4.24 -10.57 5.30
N MET A 97 4.18 -11.32 4.22
CA MET A 97 2.97 -12.01 3.76
C MET A 97 3.05 -13.50 4.06
N PHE A 98 1.96 -14.06 4.57
CA PHE A 98 1.86 -15.43 5.08
C PHE A 98 0.83 -16.29 4.35
#